data_AF-A0A949UVD3-F1
#
_entry.id   AF-A0A949UVD3-F1
#
_cell.length_a   1.000
_cell.length_b   1.000
_cell.length_c   1.000
_cell.angle_alpha   90.00
_cell.angle_beta   90.00
_cell.angle_gamma   90.00
#
_symmetry.space_group_name_H-M   'P 1'
#
loop_
_entity.id
_entity.type
_entity.pdbx_description
1 polymer ?
#
loop_
_entity_poly.entity_id
_entity_poly.type
_entity_poly.pdbx_seq_one_letter_code
_entity_poly.pdbx_strand_id
1 'polypeptide(L)' 'MTIAIAPLIAILKEYKRRQDARRRFVRTQRTIDGLPKELRKDMGWPDRYLEQCRKGE' A
#
# COMPACT_ATOMS: atom_id res chain seq x y z
N MET A 1 23.29 22.81 22.99
CA MET A 1 21.87 22.64 22.61
C MET A 1 21.70 21.25 22.03
N THR A 2 20.98 20.36 22.71
CA THR A 2 20.70 19.00 22.22
C THR A 2 19.58 19.07 21.19
N ILE A 3 19.87 18.73 19.95
CA ILE A 3 18.83 18.59 18.92
C ILE A 3 17.93 17.43 19.34
N ALA A 4 16.63 17.68 19.52
CA ALA A 4 15.65 16.63 19.78
C ALA A 4 15.43 15.82 18.49
N ILE A 5 16.25 14.79 18.28
CA ILE A 5 16.23 13.93 17.08
C ILE A 5 15.05 12.93 17.11
N ALA A 6 14.57 12.58 18.31
CA ALA A 6 13.48 11.62 18.52
C ALA A 6 12.16 11.94 17.75
N PRO A 7 11.60 13.17 17.80
CA PRO A 7 10.39 13.49 17.05
C PRO A 7 10.57 13.40 15.53
N LEU A 8 11.74 13.76 15.01
CA LEU A 8 12.07 13.65 13.59
C LEU A 8 12.11 12.18 13.13
N ILE A 9 12.73 11.31 13.93
CA ILE A 9 12.76 9.86 13.67
C ILE A 9 11.33 9.29 13.65
N ALA A 10 10.48 9.73 14.58
CA ALA A 10 9.09 9.26 14.66
C ALA A 10 8.30 9.59 13.39
N ILE A 11 8.43 10.82 12.87
CA ILE A 11 7.77 11.26 11.63
C ILE A 11 8.27 10.44 10.44
N LEU A 12 9.58 10.24 10.33
CA LEU A 12 10.17 9.43 9.24
C LEU A 12 9.72 7.96 9.31
N LYS A 13 9.57 7.42 10.52
CA LYS A 13 9.10 6.04 10.73
C LYS A 13 7.64 5.88 10.31
N GLU A 14 6.78 6.84 10.65
CA GLU A 14 5.37 6.86 10.21
C GLU A 14 5.28 6.98 8.68
N TYR A 15 6.07 7.88 8.09
CA TYR A 15 6.12 8.03 6.64
C TYR A 15 6.57 6.74 5.94
N LYS A 16 7.65 6.11 6.44
CA LYS A 16 8.15 4.84 5.93
C LYS A 16 7.08 3.74 6.06
N ARG A 17 6.36 3.68 7.19
CA ARG A 17 5.27 2.70 7.40
C ARG A 17 4.17 2.85 6.36
N ARG A 18 3.75 4.09 6.06
CA ARG A 18 2.76 4.37 5.01
C ARG A 18 3.27 3.96 3.62
N GLN A 19 4.54 4.24 3.32
CA GLN A 19 5.15 3.87 2.04
C GLN A 19 5.33 2.35 1.90
N ASP A 20 5.73 1.64 2.95
CA ASP A 20 5.87 0.18 2.94
C ASP A 20 4.52 -0.52 2.77
N ALA A 21 3.44 0.04 3.33
CA ALA A 21 2.08 -0.44 3.08
C ALA A 21 1.71 -0.28 1.60
N ARG A 22 1.96 0.90 1.01
CA ARG A 22 1.73 1.15 -0.43
C ARG A 22 2.58 0.24 -1.32
N ARG A 23 3.86 0.04 -1.00
CA ARG A 23 4.77 -0.82 -1.79
C ARG A 23 4.37 -2.29 -1.76
N ARG A 24 3.99 -2.81 -0.58
CA ARG A 24 3.46 -4.17 -0.46
C ARG A 24 2.21 -4.34 -1.31
N PHE A 25 1.31 -3.37 -1.26
CA PHE A 25 0.12 -3.36 -2.09
C PHE A 25 0.44 -3.35 -3.60
N VAL A 26 1.29 -2.44 -4.08
CA VAL A 26 1.68 -2.38 -5.50
C VAL A 26 2.33 -3.69 -5.96
N ARG A 27 3.13 -4.34 -5.11
CA ARG A 27 3.69 -5.67 -5.41
C ARG A 27 2.60 -6.72 -5.54
N THR A 28 1.71 -6.82 -4.56
CA THR A 28 0.58 -7.75 -4.60
C THR A 28 -0.31 -7.50 -5.82
N GLN A 29 -0.63 -6.23 -6.12
CA GLN A 29 -1.42 -5.87 -7.29
C GLN A 29 -0.70 -6.25 -8.59
N ARG A 30 0.61 -6.01 -8.73
CA ARG A 30 1.36 -6.46 -9.93
C ARG A 30 1.39 -7.99 -10.06
N THR A 31 1.53 -8.72 -8.96
CA THR A 31 1.48 -10.19 -9.00
C THR A 31 0.10 -10.67 -9.45
N ILE A 32 -0.96 -10.07 -8.92
CA ILE A 32 -2.34 -10.39 -9.28
C ILE A 32 -2.65 -9.94 -10.71
N ASP A 33 -2.10 -8.81 -11.15
CA ASP A 33 -2.22 -8.32 -12.51
C ASP A 33 -1.37 -9.12 -13.53
N GLY A 34 -0.50 -10.00 -13.06
CA GLY A 34 0.16 -11.01 -13.89
C GLY A 34 -0.63 -12.32 -14.00
N LEU A 35 -1.66 -12.54 -13.16
CA LEU A 35 -2.43 -13.78 -13.15
C LEU A 35 -3.47 -13.82 -14.29
N PRO A 36 -3.81 -15.01 -14.80
CA PRO A 36 -4.94 -15.21 -15.71
C PRO A 36 -6.26 -14.68 -15.13
N LYS A 37 -7.11 -14.11 -15.99
CA LYS A 37 -8.39 -13.50 -15.60
C LYS A 37 -9.30 -14.44 -14.81
N GLU A 38 -9.27 -15.74 -15.13
CA GLU A 38 -10.05 -16.79 -14.47
C GLU A 38 -9.60 -16.95 -13.01
N LEU A 39 -8.29 -17.08 -12.76
CA LEU A 39 -7.73 -17.21 -11.42
C LEU A 39 -7.96 -15.95 -10.56
N ARG A 40 -7.93 -14.74 -11.16
CA ARG A 40 -8.28 -13.51 -10.44
C ARG A 40 -9.72 -13.51 -9.95
N LYS A 41 -10.64 -14.00 -10.79
CA LYS A 41 -12.06 -14.10 -10.48
C LYS A 41 -12.32 -15.12 -9.37
N ASP A 42 -11.65 -16.26 -9.41
CA ASP A 42 -11.73 -17.30 -8.37
C ASP A 42 -11.23 -16.83 -7.01
N MET A 43 -10.17 -16.01 -6.98
CA MET A 43 -9.66 -15.43 -5.73
C MET A 43 -10.54 -14.31 -5.17
N GLY A 44 -11.65 -13.95 -5.85
CA GLY A 44 -12.54 -12.87 -5.43
C GLY A 44 -11.85 -11.51 -5.40
N TRP A 45 -10.75 -11.34 -6.14
CA TRP A 45 -9.99 -10.09 -6.09
C TRP A 45 -10.79 -8.99 -6.79
N PRO A 46 -11.16 -7.91 -6.10
CA PRO A 46 -11.99 -6.88 -6.70
C PRO A 46 -11.16 -6.08 -7.70
N ASP A 47 -11.65 -5.99 -8.94
CA ASP A 47 -11.21 -5.00 -9.96
C ASP A 47 -11.26 -3.55 -9.39
N ARG A 48 -12.09 -3.36 -8.35
CA ARG A 48 -12.55 -2.08 -7.81
C ARG A 48 -11.74 -1.48 -6.65
N TYR A 49 -10.56 -1.99 -6.26
CA TYR A 49 -9.84 -1.37 -5.12
C TYR A 49 -9.34 0.06 -5.44
N LEU A 50 -9.10 0.39 -6.72
CA LEU A 50 -8.88 1.79 -7.16
C LEU A 50 -10.10 2.69 -6.86
N GLU A 51 -11.31 2.15 -6.91
CA GLU A 51 -12.53 2.86 -6.54
C GLU A 51 -12.66 3.02 -5.02
N GLN A 52 -12.16 2.06 -4.22
CA GLN A 52 -12.15 2.16 -2.76
C GLN A 52 -11.12 3.19 -2.26
N CYS A 53 -9.95 3.28 -2.89
CA CYS A 53 -8.93 4.26 -2.53
C CYS A 53 -9.35 5.70 -2.90
N ARG A 54 -10.11 5.87 -3.98
CA ARG A 54 -10.67 7.16 -4.41
C ARG A 54 -11.84 7.65 -3.54
N LYS A 55 -12.56 6.75 -2.86
CA LYS A 55 -13.63 7.13 -1.91
C LYS A 55 -13.12 7.50 -0.51
N GLY A 56 -11.82 7.37 -0.26
CA GLY A 56 -11.20 7.74 1.02
C GLY A 56 -10.60 9.15 1.03
N GLU A 57 -10.93 10.00 0.06
CA GLU A 57 -10.55 11.42 -0.01
C GLU A 57 -11.76 12.32 0.30
#